data_AF-A0A3B0SKV7-F1
#
_entry.id   AF-A0A3B0SKV7-F1
#
_cell.length_a   1.000
_cell.length_b   1.000
_cell.length_c   1.000
_cell.angle_alpha   90.00
_cell.angle_beta   90.00
_cell.angle_gamma   90.00
#
_symmetry.space_group_name_H-M   'P 1'
#
loop_
_entity.id
_entity.type
_entity.pdbx_description
1 polymer ?
#
loop_
_entity_poly.entity_id
_entity_poly.type
_entity_poly.pdbx_seq_one_letter_code
_entity_poly.pdbx_strand_id
1 'polypeptide(L)'
;AQTLKSLGKHYKFRTSYPWQKLSQKIQDVILYGSGSEIIEMIYSDDRKEYRVEKPFEGVIGNIERRWRETDSNMIREELGKYQSASECEVCEGYRLKKEALVVRVNDHHIGQITDFSIAESYAWFKDLPGRLNDKENDIASRVLKEITERLGFLNNVGLNYLNLSRKSGSLSGGESQRIRLASQIGSGLTGVLYVLDEPSIGLHQRDNDRLMETLFNLRDMGNTVLVVEHDEDAIRGADHIIDMGPGAGEHGGEVVAEGRLQDILDNEDSLTGQYLSGVKSIAVPASRRKGHMAGKKRKEIVIQGATGNNLNDVTTAIPLGTMTGITGVSGSGKSTLTIDTLYRGVARKLNNNRNIPAPHKAISGLEFIDKVVDIDQSPIGRTPRSNPATYTGAFTPIRDWFAGLPEAKARGYKPGRFSFNVKGGRCEACQGDGLIKIEMHFLPDVYVQCDVCMGKRYNRETLEIKFKGKSISDILDMTVEEAAAFFAAVP
;
A
#
# COMPACT_ATOMS: atom_id res chain seq x y z
N ALA A 1 -3.86 -34.28 4.10
CA ALA A 1 -3.43 -34.98 5.34
C ALA A 1 -3.24 -36.49 5.14
N GLN A 2 -4.14 -37.18 4.42
CA GLN A 2 -4.06 -38.63 4.20
C GLN A 2 -2.80 -39.06 3.42
N THR A 3 -2.45 -38.34 2.35
CA THR A 3 -1.22 -38.60 1.57
C THR A 3 0.07 -38.55 2.41
N LEU A 4 0.20 -37.57 3.33
CA LEU A 4 1.34 -37.49 4.25
C LEU A 4 1.39 -38.64 5.25
N LYS A 5 0.23 -39.18 5.66
CA LYS A 5 0.17 -40.37 6.53
C LYS A 5 0.62 -41.62 5.78
N SER A 6 0.23 -41.79 4.51
CA SER A 6 0.72 -42.88 3.66
C SER A 6 2.23 -42.81 3.45
N LEU A 7 2.77 -41.62 3.17
CA LEU A 7 4.22 -41.41 3.10
C LEU A 7 4.92 -41.74 4.43
N GLY A 8 4.32 -41.34 5.55
CA GLY A 8 4.81 -41.67 6.89
C GLY A 8 4.88 -43.17 7.16
N LYS A 9 3.88 -43.93 6.72
CA LYS A 9 3.85 -45.40 6.82
C LYS A 9 4.94 -46.04 5.97
N HIS A 10 5.12 -45.58 4.74
CA HIS A 10 6.09 -46.12 3.78
C HIS A 10 7.54 -45.83 4.21
N TYR A 11 7.86 -44.57 4.49
CA TYR A 11 9.22 -44.13 4.87
C TYR A 11 9.49 -44.16 6.37
N LYS A 12 8.55 -44.70 7.17
CA LYS A 12 8.66 -44.90 8.62
C LYS A 12 8.93 -43.60 9.41
N PHE A 13 8.25 -42.50 9.07
CA PHE A 13 8.27 -41.26 9.85
C PHE A 13 6.89 -40.93 10.42
N ARG A 14 6.86 -40.22 11.55
CA ARG A 14 5.60 -39.73 12.15
C ARG A 14 5.27 -38.35 11.58
N THR A 15 4.01 -38.13 11.22
CA THR A 15 3.54 -36.82 10.73
C THR A 15 3.59 -35.71 11.78
N SER A 16 3.78 -36.06 13.06
CA SER A 16 3.97 -35.12 14.17
C SER A 16 5.44 -34.74 14.42
N TYR A 17 6.39 -35.31 13.68
CA TYR A 17 7.79 -34.93 13.83
C TYR A 17 8.04 -33.50 13.32
N PRO A 18 8.84 -32.68 14.02
CA PRO A 18 9.27 -31.39 13.51
C PRO A 18 9.97 -31.54 12.16
N TRP A 19 9.61 -30.72 11.18
CA TRP A 19 10.17 -30.76 9.82
C TRP A 19 11.70 -30.80 9.81
N GLN A 20 12.33 -29.95 10.63
CA GLN A 20 13.80 -29.83 10.76
C GLN A 20 14.49 -31.12 11.25
N LYS A 21 13.76 -32.05 11.86
CA LYS A 21 14.29 -33.34 12.34
C LYS A 21 14.11 -34.47 11.34
N LEU A 22 13.41 -34.26 10.23
CA LEU A 22 13.30 -35.24 9.16
C LEU A 22 14.63 -35.31 8.39
N SER A 23 15.01 -36.52 7.94
CA SER A 23 16.17 -36.67 7.07
C SER A 23 15.96 -35.96 5.73
N GLN A 24 17.05 -35.48 5.12
CA GLN A 24 16.99 -34.76 3.85
C GLN A 24 16.25 -35.56 2.78
N LYS A 25 16.52 -36.87 2.70
CA LYS A 25 15.82 -37.78 1.77
C LYS A 25 14.30 -37.75 1.93
N ILE A 26 13.78 -37.72 3.16
CA ILE A 26 12.32 -37.68 3.40
C ILE A 26 11.76 -36.31 3.04
N GLN A 27 12.48 -35.23 3.35
CA GLN A 27 12.08 -33.88 2.95
C GLN A 27 11.99 -33.76 1.42
N ASP A 28 12.99 -34.28 0.70
CA ASP A 28 13.03 -34.27 -0.76
C ASP A 28 11.89 -35.09 -1.35
N VAL A 29 11.58 -36.26 -0.79
CA VAL A 29 10.43 -37.06 -1.26
C VAL A 29 9.11 -36.33 -1.06
N ILE A 30 8.93 -35.64 0.07
CA ILE A 30 7.72 -34.87 0.33
C ILE A 30 7.61 -33.69 -0.67
N LEU A 31 8.71 -33.00 -0.94
CA LEU A 31 8.71 -31.80 -1.79
C LEU A 31 8.68 -32.13 -3.28
N TYR A 32 9.56 -33.00 -3.75
CA TYR A 32 9.82 -33.28 -5.16
C TYR A 32 9.32 -34.64 -5.63
N GLY A 33 8.88 -35.50 -4.70
CA GLY A 33 8.25 -36.78 -5.02
C GLY A 33 9.18 -37.98 -4.88
N SER A 34 8.63 -39.16 -5.08
CA SER A 34 9.31 -40.45 -4.91
C SER A 34 10.03 -40.95 -6.17
N GLY A 35 10.06 -40.13 -7.24
CA GLY A 35 10.62 -40.51 -8.53
C GLY A 35 9.83 -41.66 -9.15
N SER A 36 10.47 -42.82 -9.30
CA SER A 36 9.84 -44.06 -9.79
C SER A 36 9.33 -44.99 -8.69
N GLU A 37 9.61 -44.70 -7.41
CA GLU A 37 9.20 -45.55 -6.30
C GLU A 37 7.68 -45.46 -6.10
N ILE A 38 7.01 -46.60 -6.20
CA ILE A 38 5.56 -46.71 -6.04
C ILE A 38 5.21 -46.71 -4.55
N ILE A 39 4.25 -45.87 -4.16
CA ILE A 39 3.77 -45.75 -2.79
C ILE A 39 2.29 -46.09 -2.75
N GLU A 40 1.91 -46.94 -1.80
CA GLU A 40 0.50 -47.22 -1.47
C GLU A 40 -0.11 -45.99 -0.78
N MET A 41 -0.88 -45.20 -1.52
CA MET A 41 -1.64 -44.08 -0.99
C MET A 41 -3.04 -44.54 -0.61
N ILE A 42 -3.38 -44.36 0.66
CA ILE A 42 -4.66 -44.75 1.22
C ILE A 42 -5.47 -43.49 1.45
N TYR A 43 -6.63 -43.44 0.83
CA TYR A 43 -7.57 -42.35 0.98
C TYR A 43 -8.87 -42.87 1.56
N SER A 44 -9.42 -42.16 2.53
CA SER A 44 -10.67 -42.53 3.17
C SER A 44 -11.65 -41.36 3.04
N ASP A 45 -12.80 -41.62 2.46
CA ASP A 45 -13.95 -40.72 2.54
C ASP A 45 -14.98 -41.32 3.52
N ASP A 46 -15.99 -40.56 3.96
CA ASP A 46 -16.96 -40.95 5.01
C ASP A 46 -17.72 -42.26 4.73
N ARG A 47 -17.60 -42.83 3.52
CA ARG A 47 -18.31 -44.04 3.07
C ARG A 47 -17.40 -45.17 2.56
N LYS A 48 -16.16 -44.91 2.13
CA LYS A 48 -15.26 -45.93 1.52
C LYS A 48 -13.78 -45.56 1.64
N GLU A 49 -12.94 -46.58 1.81
CA GLU A 49 -11.48 -46.50 1.70
C GLU A 49 -11.05 -46.93 0.29
N TYR A 50 -10.23 -46.12 -0.38
CA TYR A 50 -9.66 -46.45 -1.69
C TYR A 50 -8.13 -46.37 -1.62
N ARG A 51 -7.49 -47.35 -2.27
CA ARG A 51 -6.03 -47.48 -2.31
C ARG A 51 -5.54 -47.25 -3.72
N VAL A 52 -4.51 -46.43 -3.85
CA VAL A 52 -3.90 -46.08 -5.12
C VAL A 52 -2.41 -46.32 -5.02
N GLU A 53 -1.88 -47.19 -5.88
CA GLU A 53 -0.45 -47.45 -5.99
C GLU A 53 0.09 -46.66 -7.16
N LYS A 54 0.80 -45.57 -6.85
CA LYS A 54 1.49 -44.76 -7.87
C LYS A 54 2.67 -44.03 -7.26
N PRO A 55 3.64 -43.59 -8.07
CA PRO A 55 4.65 -42.67 -7.60
C PRO A 55 4.02 -41.39 -7.06
N PHE A 56 4.58 -40.89 -5.96
CA PHE A 56 4.17 -39.61 -5.40
C PHE A 56 4.86 -38.48 -6.17
N GLU A 57 4.08 -37.58 -6.77
CA GLU A 57 4.60 -36.49 -7.61
C GLU A 57 5.27 -35.35 -6.82
N GLY A 58 5.24 -35.39 -5.49
CA GLY A 58 5.74 -34.31 -4.64
C GLY A 58 4.74 -33.17 -4.48
N VAL A 59 4.89 -32.40 -3.40
CA VAL A 59 4.05 -31.22 -3.16
C VAL A 59 4.34 -30.11 -4.19
N ILE A 60 5.61 -29.87 -4.53
CA ILE A 60 6.00 -28.83 -5.50
C ILE A 60 5.53 -29.21 -6.89
N GLY A 61 5.78 -30.46 -7.32
CA GLY A 61 5.30 -30.96 -8.62
C GLY A 61 3.78 -30.90 -8.76
N ASN A 62 3.04 -31.26 -7.70
CA ASN A 62 1.58 -31.12 -7.69
C ASN A 62 1.11 -29.67 -7.84
N ILE A 63 1.71 -28.73 -7.10
CA ILE A 63 1.34 -27.31 -7.15
C ILE A 63 1.63 -26.74 -8.54
N GLU A 64 2.83 -27.00 -9.07
CA GLU A 64 3.25 -26.51 -10.38
C GLU A 64 2.33 -27.02 -11.50
N ARG A 65 2.07 -28.33 -11.53
CA ARG A 65 1.19 -28.95 -12.52
C ARG A 65 -0.22 -28.36 -12.45
N ARG A 66 -0.81 -28.30 -11.26
CA ARG A 66 -2.16 -27.74 -11.07
C ARG A 66 -2.25 -26.26 -11.45
N TRP A 67 -1.20 -25.49 -11.20
CA TRP A 67 -1.17 -24.07 -11.57
C TRP A 67 -1.10 -23.90 -13.10
N ARG A 68 -0.31 -24.72 -13.80
CA ARG A 68 -0.18 -24.70 -15.26
C ARG A 68 -1.44 -25.22 -15.97
N GLU A 69 -2.05 -26.29 -15.47
CA GLU A 69 -3.18 -26.99 -16.11
C GLU A 69 -4.54 -26.36 -15.81
N THR A 70 -4.67 -25.53 -14.77
CA THR A 70 -5.97 -24.94 -14.42
C THR A 70 -6.30 -23.73 -15.29
N ASP A 71 -7.54 -23.67 -15.76
CA ASP A 71 -8.13 -22.48 -16.42
C ASP A 71 -8.78 -21.51 -15.42
N SER A 72 -8.87 -21.89 -14.14
CA SER A 72 -9.49 -21.06 -13.11
C SER A 72 -8.50 -20.04 -12.53
N ASN A 73 -8.77 -18.75 -12.75
CA ASN A 73 -7.98 -17.67 -12.15
C ASN A 73 -7.95 -17.74 -10.62
N MET A 74 -9.06 -18.13 -9.98
CA MET A 74 -9.13 -18.30 -8.53
C MET A 74 -8.15 -19.38 -8.03
N ILE A 75 -8.04 -20.51 -8.74
CA ILE A 75 -7.09 -21.56 -8.37
C ILE A 75 -5.65 -21.09 -8.61
N ARG A 76 -5.39 -20.37 -9.70
CA ARG A 76 -4.07 -19.77 -9.96
C ARG A 76 -3.66 -18.80 -8.86
N GLU A 77 -4.58 -17.96 -8.39
CA GLU A 77 -4.34 -17.03 -7.28
C GLU A 77 -4.07 -17.77 -5.96
N GLU A 78 -4.86 -18.79 -5.63
CA GLU A 78 -4.65 -19.59 -4.41
C GLU A 78 -3.29 -20.32 -4.41
N LEU A 79 -2.92 -20.93 -5.54
CA LEU A 79 -1.65 -21.63 -5.68
C LEU A 79 -0.46 -20.65 -5.80
N GLY A 80 -0.67 -19.49 -6.43
CA GLY A 80 0.34 -18.43 -6.57
C GLY A 80 0.83 -17.87 -5.23
N LYS A 81 0.05 -18.00 -4.15
CA LYS A 81 0.47 -17.64 -2.77
C LYS A 81 1.70 -18.42 -2.28
N TYR A 82 1.99 -19.59 -2.87
CA TYR A 82 3.16 -20.40 -2.53
C TYR A 82 4.34 -20.18 -3.48
N GLN A 83 4.20 -19.29 -4.46
CA GLN A 83 5.24 -18.93 -5.40
C GLN A 83 5.88 -17.60 -4.99
N SER A 84 7.16 -17.44 -5.33
CA SER A 84 7.88 -16.17 -5.25
C SER A 84 8.36 -15.79 -6.64
N ALA A 85 8.37 -14.50 -6.96
CA ALA A 85 9.04 -14.04 -8.16
C ALA A 85 10.55 -14.29 -8.05
N SER A 86 11.12 -14.96 -9.05
CA SER A 86 12.56 -15.09 -9.25
C SER A 86 12.96 -14.40 -10.56
N GLU A 87 14.25 -14.17 -10.72
CA GLU A 87 14.79 -13.70 -11.99
C GLU A 87 14.61 -14.78 -13.06
N CYS A 88 14.34 -14.35 -14.29
CA CYS A 88 14.21 -15.26 -15.42
C CYS A 88 15.59 -15.73 -15.85
N GLU A 89 15.82 -17.03 -15.89
CA GLU A 89 17.11 -17.63 -16.29
C GLU A 89 17.50 -17.36 -17.75
N VAL A 90 16.54 -16.99 -18.61
CA VAL A 90 16.79 -16.78 -20.05
C VAL A 90 17.26 -15.37 -20.35
N CYS A 91 16.64 -14.37 -19.73
CA CYS A 91 16.95 -12.95 -19.94
C CYS A 91 17.63 -12.30 -18.73
N GLU A 92 17.94 -13.08 -17.70
CA GLU A 92 18.61 -12.64 -16.47
C GLU A 92 17.90 -11.46 -15.80
N GLY A 93 16.57 -11.40 -15.92
CA GLY A 93 15.76 -10.32 -15.38
C GLY A 93 15.66 -9.05 -16.27
N TYR A 94 16.45 -8.93 -17.34
CA TYR A 94 16.48 -7.76 -18.23
C TYR A 94 15.28 -7.65 -19.19
N ARG A 95 14.43 -8.68 -19.27
CA ARG A 95 13.17 -8.71 -20.03
C ARG A 95 13.31 -8.57 -21.56
N LEU A 96 14.54 -8.59 -22.07
CA LEU A 96 14.84 -8.46 -23.49
C LEU A 96 15.39 -9.77 -24.05
N LYS A 97 15.28 -9.92 -25.37
CA LYS A 97 15.91 -11.02 -26.09
C LYS A 97 17.43 -10.87 -26.07
N LYS A 98 18.15 -11.99 -26.18
CA LYS A 98 19.62 -12.00 -26.17
C LYS A 98 20.23 -11.13 -27.27
N GLU A 99 19.61 -11.10 -28.45
CA GLU A 99 20.04 -10.28 -29.58
C GLU A 99 19.99 -8.78 -29.28
N ALA A 100 19.03 -8.33 -28.47
CA ALA A 100 18.93 -6.93 -28.06
C ALA A 100 19.99 -6.56 -27.00
N LEU A 101 20.39 -7.51 -26.15
CA LEU A 101 21.40 -7.31 -25.09
C LEU A 101 22.84 -7.31 -25.63
N VAL A 102 23.06 -7.73 -26.89
CA VAL A 102 24.37 -7.64 -27.55
C VAL A 102 24.72 -6.20 -27.91
N VAL A 103 23.71 -5.33 -28.11
CA VAL A 103 23.93 -3.91 -28.44
C VAL A 103 24.43 -3.18 -27.19
N ARG A 104 25.61 -2.58 -27.31
CA ARG A 104 26.29 -1.88 -26.21
C ARG A 104 26.60 -0.43 -26.56
N VAL A 105 26.52 0.43 -25.56
CA VAL A 105 26.99 1.82 -25.58
C VAL A 105 28.03 1.94 -24.48
N ASN A 106 29.27 2.26 -24.83
CA ASN A 106 30.40 2.31 -23.89
C ASN A 106 30.43 1.09 -22.94
N ASP A 107 30.52 -0.10 -23.55
CA ASP A 107 30.59 -1.44 -22.92
C ASP A 107 29.35 -1.94 -22.16
N HIS A 108 28.31 -1.12 -22.02
CA HIS A 108 27.08 -1.48 -21.29
C HIS A 108 25.91 -1.70 -22.25
N HIS A 109 25.14 -2.76 -22.03
CA HIS A 109 23.87 -2.94 -22.73
C HIS A 109 22.72 -2.21 -22.02
N ILE A 110 21.60 -2.04 -22.71
CA ILE A 110 20.44 -1.29 -22.20
C ILE A 110 19.97 -1.74 -20.81
N GLY A 111 19.90 -3.06 -20.57
CA GLY A 111 19.53 -3.62 -19.27
C GLY A 111 20.44 -3.19 -18.11
N GLN A 112 21.77 -3.20 -18.30
CA GLN A 112 22.73 -2.77 -17.29
C GLN A 112 22.57 -1.28 -16.96
N ILE A 113 22.38 -0.45 -17.99
CA ILE A 113 22.14 0.99 -17.82
C ILE A 113 20.85 1.22 -17.03
N THR A 114 19.79 0.42 -17.26
CA THR A 114 18.53 0.57 -16.52
C THR A 114 18.58 0.12 -15.06
N ASP A 115 19.59 -0.67 -14.68
CA ASP A 115 19.76 -1.14 -13.30
C ASP A 115 20.56 -0.18 -12.43
N PHE A 116 21.31 0.74 -13.04
CA PHE A 116 21.91 1.87 -12.33
C PHE A 116 20.83 2.66 -11.60
N SER A 117 21.19 3.23 -10.46
CA SER A 117 20.37 4.27 -9.86
C SER A 117 20.24 5.45 -10.82
N ILE A 118 19.22 6.27 -10.66
CA ILE A 118 19.01 7.48 -11.47
C ILE A 118 20.21 8.44 -11.30
N ALA A 119 20.81 8.50 -10.10
CA ALA A 119 22.03 9.26 -9.86
C ALA A 119 23.21 8.76 -10.72
N GLU A 120 23.46 7.45 -10.70
CA GLU A 120 24.53 6.82 -11.46
C GLU A 120 24.28 6.94 -12.97
N SER A 121 23.03 6.73 -13.41
CA SER A 121 22.61 6.91 -14.79
C SER A 121 22.86 8.34 -15.25
N TYR A 122 22.47 9.34 -14.45
CA TYR A 122 22.67 10.76 -14.76
C TYR A 122 24.16 11.08 -14.94
N ALA A 123 25.00 10.64 -14.01
CA ALA A 123 26.45 10.83 -14.10
C ALA A 123 27.03 10.12 -15.34
N TRP A 124 26.59 8.90 -15.61
CA TRP A 124 27.05 8.11 -16.74
C TRP A 124 26.71 8.77 -18.09
N PHE A 125 25.46 9.21 -18.28
CA PHE A 125 25.04 9.89 -19.51
C PHE A 125 25.69 11.26 -19.68
N LYS A 126 25.98 11.97 -18.58
CA LYS A 126 26.68 13.25 -18.60
C LYS A 126 28.15 13.11 -19.02
N ASP A 127 28.81 12.03 -18.62
CA ASP A 127 30.21 11.75 -18.97
C ASP A 127 30.37 11.05 -20.33
N LEU A 128 29.28 10.45 -20.86
CA LEU A 128 29.30 9.67 -22.09
C LEU A 128 29.83 10.42 -23.32
N PRO A 129 29.54 11.71 -23.58
CA PRO A 129 30.06 12.42 -24.75
C PRO A 129 31.58 12.40 -24.86
N GLY A 130 32.31 12.36 -23.73
CA GLY A 130 33.77 12.27 -23.71
C GLY A 130 34.33 10.89 -24.10
N ARG A 131 33.46 9.90 -24.28
CA ARG A 131 33.81 8.51 -24.63
C ARG A 131 33.30 8.09 -26.02
N LEU A 132 32.53 8.96 -26.67
CA LEU A 132 32.00 8.74 -28.01
C LEU A 132 32.90 9.41 -29.05
N ASN A 133 32.89 8.88 -30.28
CA ASN A 133 33.54 9.56 -31.40
C ASN A 133 32.68 10.74 -31.92
N ASP A 134 33.26 11.60 -32.75
CA ASP A 134 32.58 12.82 -33.25
C ASP A 134 31.25 12.51 -33.95
N LYS A 135 31.21 11.45 -34.77
CA LYS A 135 30.00 11.05 -35.50
C LYS A 135 28.90 10.55 -34.55
N GLU A 136 29.27 9.79 -33.53
CA GLU A 136 28.34 9.34 -32.49
C GLU A 136 27.81 10.51 -31.68
N ASN A 137 28.66 11.47 -31.32
CA ASN A 137 28.26 12.68 -30.61
C ASN A 137 27.29 13.54 -31.43
N ASP A 138 27.52 13.69 -32.74
CA ASP A 138 26.60 14.42 -33.62
C ASP A 138 25.20 13.80 -33.63
N ILE A 139 25.13 12.46 -33.73
CA ILE A 139 23.87 11.71 -33.73
C ILE A 139 23.19 11.77 -32.35
N ALA A 140 23.97 11.59 -31.28
CA ALA A 140 23.45 11.41 -29.93
C ALA A 140 23.13 12.73 -29.22
N SER A 141 23.69 13.87 -29.65
CA SER A 141 23.58 15.19 -29.00
C SER A 141 22.18 15.52 -28.47
N ARG A 142 21.15 15.45 -29.32
CA ARG A 142 19.75 15.75 -28.95
C ARG A 142 19.18 14.72 -27.98
N VAL A 143 19.50 13.44 -28.17
CA VAL A 143 19.01 12.34 -27.34
C VAL A 143 19.64 12.38 -25.95
N LEU A 144 20.95 12.62 -25.86
CA LEU A 144 21.68 12.74 -24.60
C LEU A 144 21.23 13.95 -23.80
N LYS A 145 20.94 15.07 -24.47
CA LYS A 145 20.34 16.24 -23.83
C LYS A 145 19.01 15.88 -23.15
N GLU A 146 18.10 15.26 -23.89
CA GLU A 146 16.77 14.86 -23.38
C GLU A 146 16.88 13.86 -22.21
N ILE A 147 17.74 12.85 -22.33
CA ILE A 147 17.97 11.85 -21.27
C ILE A 147 18.52 12.53 -20.01
N THR A 148 19.53 13.38 -20.17
CA THR A 148 20.19 14.05 -19.03
C THR A 148 19.24 15.01 -18.33
N GLU A 149 18.42 15.75 -19.07
CA GLU A 149 17.39 16.64 -18.50
C GLU A 149 16.34 15.84 -17.71
N ARG A 150 15.79 14.76 -18.27
CA ARG A 150 14.80 13.90 -17.58
C ARG A 150 15.36 13.24 -16.31
N LEU A 151 16.57 12.72 -16.37
CA LEU A 151 17.25 12.16 -15.20
C LEU A 151 17.55 13.25 -14.16
N GLY A 152 17.88 14.46 -14.61
CA GLY A 152 18.04 15.64 -13.76
C GLY A 152 16.75 15.98 -13.00
N PHE A 153 15.60 16.00 -13.67
CA PHE A 153 14.31 16.24 -13.01
C PHE A 153 13.99 15.18 -11.95
N LEU A 154 14.25 13.90 -12.24
CA LEU A 154 14.08 12.82 -11.27
C LEU A 154 15.01 12.97 -10.05
N ASN A 155 16.24 13.45 -10.24
CA ASN A 155 17.17 13.75 -9.15
C ASN A 155 16.68 14.93 -8.29
N ASN A 156 16.14 15.98 -8.92
CA ASN A 156 15.66 17.18 -8.23
C ASN A 156 14.46 16.87 -7.32
N VAL A 157 13.55 15.98 -7.76
CA VAL A 157 12.43 15.51 -6.92
C VAL A 157 12.85 14.40 -5.92
N GLY A 158 14.15 14.20 -5.69
CA GLY A 158 14.66 13.28 -4.66
C GLY A 158 14.47 11.80 -4.96
N LEU A 159 14.36 11.40 -6.23
CA LEU A 159 14.23 9.99 -6.65
C LEU A 159 15.55 9.38 -7.12
N ASN A 160 16.67 10.04 -6.84
CA ASN A 160 18.01 9.68 -7.30
C ASN A 160 18.46 8.26 -6.90
N TYR A 161 17.86 7.67 -5.86
CA TYR A 161 18.17 6.32 -5.36
C TYR A 161 17.41 5.19 -6.08
N LEU A 162 16.38 5.50 -6.86
CA LEU A 162 15.63 4.50 -7.62
C LEU A 162 16.43 4.10 -8.86
N ASN A 163 16.24 2.87 -9.34
CA ASN A 163 16.70 2.46 -10.66
C ASN A 163 15.57 2.63 -11.70
N LEU A 164 15.95 2.72 -12.98
CA LEU A 164 15.02 2.88 -14.09
C LEU A 164 14.21 1.60 -14.34
N SER A 165 14.73 0.44 -13.94
CA SER A 165 14.08 -0.87 -14.07
C SER A 165 13.03 -1.15 -12.98
N ARG A 166 12.87 -0.26 -11.98
CA ARG A 166 11.93 -0.45 -10.86
C ARG A 166 10.49 -0.60 -11.36
N LYS A 167 9.79 -1.59 -10.80
CA LYS A 167 8.38 -1.83 -11.14
C LYS A 167 7.51 -0.71 -10.56
N SER A 168 6.62 -0.14 -11.36
CA SER A 168 5.70 0.91 -10.94
C SER A 168 4.83 0.50 -9.73
N GLY A 169 4.42 -0.77 -9.68
CA GLY A 169 3.60 -1.29 -8.57
C GLY A 169 4.32 -1.45 -7.22
N SER A 170 5.64 -1.25 -7.15
CA SER A 170 6.42 -1.27 -5.90
C SER A 170 6.89 0.12 -5.45
N LEU A 171 6.37 1.18 -6.08
CA LEU A 171 6.59 2.55 -5.67
C LEU A 171 5.61 2.94 -4.58
N SER A 172 6.06 3.79 -3.64
CA SER A 172 5.15 4.44 -2.69
C SER A 172 4.25 5.46 -3.41
N GLY A 173 3.19 5.90 -2.73
CA GLY A 173 2.32 6.98 -3.24
C GLY A 173 3.13 8.23 -3.57
N GLY A 174 3.96 8.70 -2.62
CA GLY A 174 4.84 9.85 -2.82
C GLY A 174 5.90 9.64 -3.91
N GLU A 175 6.47 8.44 -4.05
CA GLU A 175 7.40 8.15 -5.17
C GLU A 175 6.68 8.26 -6.52
N SER A 176 5.48 7.68 -6.65
CA SER A 176 4.69 7.72 -7.88
C SER A 176 4.26 9.15 -8.25
N GLN A 177 3.85 9.93 -7.25
CA GLN A 177 3.50 11.34 -7.41
C GLN A 177 4.69 12.16 -7.89
N ARG A 178 5.88 11.97 -7.31
CA ARG A 178 7.10 12.69 -7.72
C ARG A 178 7.59 12.29 -9.11
N ILE A 179 7.44 11.03 -9.52
CA ILE A 179 7.71 10.63 -10.92
C ILE A 179 6.78 11.37 -11.88
N ARG A 180 5.48 11.49 -11.52
CA ARG A 180 4.52 12.24 -12.33
C ARG A 180 4.92 13.71 -12.41
N LEU A 181 5.31 14.34 -11.30
CA LEU A 181 5.81 15.71 -11.27
C LEU A 181 7.03 15.91 -12.17
N ALA A 182 8.06 15.07 -12.04
CA ALA A 182 9.25 15.11 -12.89
C ALA A 182 8.91 14.98 -14.38
N SER A 183 7.94 14.11 -14.71
CA SER A 183 7.45 13.93 -16.09
C SER A 183 6.72 15.17 -16.62
N GLN A 184 6.01 15.90 -15.77
CA GLN A 184 5.33 17.14 -16.15
C GLN A 184 6.30 18.30 -16.33
N ILE A 185 7.36 18.38 -15.52
CA ILE A 185 8.40 19.40 -15.69
C ILE A 185 9.13 19.18 -17.03
N GLY A 186 9.43 17.92 -17.36
CA GLY A 186 10.07 17.57 -18.62
C GLY A 186 9.21 17.72 -19.87
N SER A 187 7.92 18.05 -19.76
CA SER A 187 7.10 18.36 -20.94
C SER A 187 7.28 19.79 -21.43
N GLY A 188 7.88 20.68 -20.61
CA GLY A 188 8.16 22.07 -20.98
C GLY A 188 6.92 22.90 -21.29
N LEU A 189 5.77 22.52 -20.75
CA LEU A 189 4.52 23.24 -20.97
C LEU A 189 4.56 24.61 -20.28
N THR A 190 3.90 25.60 -20.90
CA THR A 190 3.76 26.97 -20.40
C THR A 190 2.27 27.35 -20.42
N GLY A 191 1.85 28.23 -19.51
CA GLY A 191 0.44 28.63 -19.38
C GLY A 191 -0.48 27.54 -18.81
N VAL A 192 0.07 26.56 -18.10
CA VAL A 192 -0.69 25.47 -17.47
C VAL A 192 -0.94 25.76 -15.99
N LEU A 193 -2.12 25.40 -15.49
CA LEU A 193 -2.43 25.34 -14.07
C LEU A 193 -2.11 23.93 -13.55
N TYR A 194 -1.07 23.82 -12.75
CA TYR A 194 -0.73 22.60 -12.02
C TYR A 194 -1.40 22.63 -10.65
N VAL A 195 -2.19 21.59 -10.35
CA VAL A 195 -2.79 21.39 -9.03
C VAL A 195 -2.13 20.17 -8.39
N LEU A 196 -1.48 20.37 -7.25
CA LEU A 196 -0.76 19.34 -6.51
C LEU A 196 -1.37 19.15 -5.12
N ASP A 197 -1.50 17.90 -4.72
CA ASP A 197 -2.08 17.49 -3.44
C ASP A 197 -0.96 16.93 -2.54
N GLU A 198 -0.50 17.70 -1.57
CA GLU A 198 0.55 17.38 -0.59
C GLU A 198 1.81 16.70 -1.19
N PRO A 199 2.55 17.38 -2.10
CA PRO A 199 3.71 16.79 -2.77
C PRO A 199 4.87 16.45 -1.81
N SER A 200 4.90 16.99 -0.59
CA SER A 200 5.88 16.67 0.45
C SER A 200 5.65 15.28 1.10
N ILE A 201 4.54 14.60 0.83
CA ILE A 201 4.22 13.29 1.43
C ILE A 201 5.36 12.29 1.23
N GLY A 202 5.81 11.72 2.36
CA GLY A 202 6.85 10.69 2.37
C GLY A 202 8.21 11.21 1.92
N LEU A 203 8.42 12.52 1.91
CA LEU A 203 9.71 13.17 1.74
C LEU A 203 10.32 13.46 3.12
N HIS A 204 11.65 13.50 3.19
CA HIS A 204 12.35 13.91 4.40
C HIS A 204 12.57 15.42 4.37
N GLN A 205 12.56 16.10 5.53
CA GLN A 205 12.67 17.57 5.59
C GLN A 205 13.83 18.13 4.76
N ARG A 206 15.01 17.49 4.85
CA ARG A 206 16.20 17.83 4.04
C ARG A 206 15.92 17.93 2.53
N ASP A 207 15.08 17.07 1.99
CA ASP A 207 14.82 17.00 0.56
C ASP A 207 13.65 17.91 0.14
N ASN A 208 12.96 18.54 1.11
CA ASN A 208 11.84 19.45 0.88
C ASN A 208 12.26 20.72 0.14
N ASP A 209 13.41 21.30 0.49
CA ASP A 209 13.96 22.48 -0.19
C ASP A 209 14.11 22.27 -1.71
N ARG A 210 14.53 21.07 -2.12
CA ARG A 210 14.71 20.71 -3.53
C ARG A 210 13.38 20.56 -4.25
N LEU A 211 12.37 20.00 -3.57
CA LEU A 211 11.02 19.93 -4.09
C LEU A 211 10.47 21.35 -4.30
N MET A 212 10.62 22.23 -3.32
CA MET A 212 10.17 23.62 -3.40
C MET A 212 10.85 24.38 -4.53
N GLU A 213 12.18 24.28 -4.65
CA GLU A 213 12.93 24.87 -5.78
C GLU A 213 12.39 24.36 -7.14
N THR A 214 12.05 23.08 -7.22
CA THR A 214 11.47 22.49 -8.42
C THR A 214 10.09 23.07 -8.75
N LEU A 215 9.25 23.29 -7.74
CA LEU A 215 7.92 23.91 -7.92
C LEU A 215 8.04 25.39 -8.30
N PHE A 216 8.99 26.13 -7.72
CA PHE A 216 9.28 27.51 -8.11
C PHE A 216 9.78 27.61 -9.54
N ASN A 217 10.67 26.70 -9.97
CA ASN A 217 11.09 26.62 -11.36
C ASN A 217 9.90 26.35 -12.30
N LEU A 218 8.97 25.48 -11.90
CA LEU A 218 7.76 25.20 -12.68
C LEU A 218 6.88 26.44 -12.84
N ARG A 219 6.71 27.22 -11.77
CA ARG A 219 6.04 28.54 -11.78
C ARG A 219 6.77 29.52 -12.71
N ASP A 220 8.09 29.64 -12.56
CA ASP A 220 8.92 30.62 -13.28
C ASP A 220 9.02 30.35 -14.78
N MET A 221 8.72 29.13 -15.22
CA MET A 221 8.50 28.79 -16.64
C MET A 221 7.21 29.38 -17.23
N GLY A 222 6.43 30.15 -16.46
CA GLY A 222 5.18 30.78 -16.91
C GLY A 222 3.94 29.93 -16.66
N ASN A 223 3.97 29.10 -15.61
CA ASN A 223 2.82 28.29 -15.19
C ASN A 223 2.28 28.79 -13.85
N THR A 224 1.04 28.40 -13.54
CA THR A 224 0.46 28.59 -12.21
C THR A 224 0.55 27.28 -11.44
N VAL A 225 1.06 27.32 -10.22
CA VAL A 225 1.25 26.14 -9.37
C VAL A 225 0.39 26.34 -8.11
N LEU A 226 -0.69 25.57 -8.02
CA LEU A 226 -1.57 25.51 -6.85
C LEU A 226 -1.23 24.26 -6.05
N VAL A 227 -0.86 24.43 -4.78
CA VAL A 227 -0.41 23.33 -3.91
C VAL A 227 -1.26 23.31 -2.65
N VAL A 228 -1.81 22.14 -2.33
CA VAL A 228 -2.33 21.83 -0.99
C VAL A 228 -1.16 21.33 -0.15
N GLU A 229 -0.86 22.00 0.96
CA GLU A 229 0.27 21.65 1.83
C GLU A 229 -0.02 21.97 3.29
N HIS A 230 0.73 21.30 4.16
CA HIS A 230 0.73 21.52 5.60
C HIS A 230 2.15 21.76 6.16
N ASP A 231 3.18 21.62 5.32
CA ASP A 231 4.56 21.90 5.70
C ASP A 231 4.84 23.41 5.87
N GLU A 232 5.54 23.75 6.95
CA GLU A 232 5.83 25.15 7.31
C GLU A 232 6.74 25.85 6.29
N ASP A 233 7.77 25.15 5.80
CA ASP A 233 8.72 25.74 4.84
C ASP A 233 8.03 26.03 3.50
N ALA A 234 7.15 25.12 3.07
CA ALA A 234 6.33 25.30 1.87
C ALA A 234 5.39 26.51 1.98
N ILE A 235 4.66 26.64 3.11
CA ILE A 235 3.74 27.76 3.33
C ILE A 235 4.51 29.08 3.40
N ARG A 236 5.65 29.12 4.10
CA ARG A 236 6.48 30.33 4.21
C ARG A 236 7.08 30.77 2.88
N GLY A 237 7.38 29.82 1.99
CA GLY A 237 7.91 30.08 0.65
C GLY A 237 6.86 30.44 -0.40
N ALA A 238 5.57 30.37 -0.09
CA ALA A 238 4.49 30.62 -1.04
C ALA A 238 4.35 32.12 -1.38
N ASP A 239 4.05 32.41 -2.65
CA ASP A 239 3.79 33.78 -3.10
C ASP A 239 2.42 34.30 -2.63
N HIS A 240 1.44 33.39 -2.51
CA HIS A 240 0.06 33.65 -2.12
C HIS A 240 -0.48 32.42 -1.37
N ILE A 241 -1.18 32.65 -0.27
CA ILE A 241 -1.70 31.62 0.64
C ILE A 241 -3.20 31.82 0.78
N ILE A 242 -3.94 30.71 0.75
CA ILE A 242 -5.38 30.66 1.02
C ILE A 242 -5.54 29.69 2.20
N ASP A 243 -5.94 30.22 3.36
CA ASP A 243 -6.21 29.42 4.55
C ASP A 243 -7.69 29.04 4.60
N MET A 244 -7.95 27.74 4.52
CA MET A 244 -9.30 27.17 4.54
C MET A 244 -9.66 26.75 5.97
N GLY A 245 -10.88 27.06 6.41
CA GLY A 245 -11.31 26.71 7.76
C GLY A 245 -12.73 27.19 8.06
N PRO A 246 -13.03 27.54 9.33
CA PRO A 246 -12.17 27.42 10.53
C PRO A 246 -12.07 25.98 11.08
N GLY A 247 -12.97 25.09 10.66
CA GLY A 247 -12.99 23.68 11.05
C GLY A 247 -13.01 22.73 9.85
N ALA A 248 -13.32 21.46 10.11
CA ALA A 248 -13.47 20.44 9.08
C ALA A 248 -14.95 20.07 8.85
N GLY A 249 -15.27 19.55 7.67
CA GLY A 249 -16.62 19.12 7.33
C GLY A 249 -17.59 20.30 7.25
N GLU A 250 -18.72 20.21 7.96
CA GLU A 250 -19.74 21.27 8.00
C GLU A 250 -19.29 22.56 8.71
N HIS A 251 -18.23 22.47 9.53
CA HIS A 251 -17.64 23.60 10.24
C HIS A 251 -16.53 24.30 9.43
N GLY A 252 -16.32 23.88 8.19
CA GLY A 252 -15.30 24.41 7.28
C GLY A 252 -15.89 24.89 5.96
N GLY A 253 -15.03 25.04 4.95
CA GLY A 253 -15.45 25.43 3.60
C GLY A 253 -15.46 26.95 3.38
N GLU A 254 -14.90 27.71 4.30
CA GLU A 254 -14.73 29.16 4.19
C GLU A 254 -13.24 29.51 4.02
N VAL A 255 -12.99 30.63 3.33
CA VAL A 255 -11.65 31.24 3.28
C VAL A 255 -11.51 32.13 4.50
N VAL A 256 -10.69 31.70 5.46
CA VAL A 256 -10.49 32.40 6.74
C VAL A 256 -9.51 33.55 6.58
N ALA A 257 -8.43 33.32 5.83
CA ALA A 257 -7.43 34.30 5.51
C ALA A 257 -6.90 34.05 4.09
N GLU A 258 -6.59 35.12 3.37
CA GLU A 258 -6.03 35.07 2.03
C GLU A 258 -5.05 36.21 1.82
N GLY A 259 -3.89 35.92 1.21
CA GLY A 259 -2.90 36.94 0.88
C GLY A 259 -1.47 36.43 0.99
N ARG A 260 -0.56 37.31 1.38
CA ARG A 260 0.83 36.95 1.65
C ARG A 260 0.96 36.34 3.04
N LEU A 261 2.12 35.73 3.31
CA LEU A 261 2.45 35.17 4.63
C LEU A 261 2.12 36.13 5.79
N GLN A 262 2.43 37.42 5.65
CA GLN A 262 2.16 38.40 6.70
C GLN A 262 0.66 38.56 6.98
N ASP A 263 -0.18 38.55 5.93
CA ASP A 263 -1.64 38.66 6.06
C ASP A 263 -2.23 37.45 6.81
N ILE A 264 -1.64 36.26 6.62
CA ILE A 264 -2.04 35.03 7.34
C ILE A 264 -1.59 35.09 8.81
N LEU A 265 -0.38 35.59 9.08
CA LEU A 265 0.15 35.70 10.44
C LEU A 265 -0.59 36.74 11.29
N ASP A 266 -1.04 37.83 10.67
CA ASP A 266 -1.75 38.93 11.36
C ASP A 266 -3.24 38.62 11.58
N ASN A 267 -3.78 37.59 10.93
CA ASN A 267 -5.17 37.18 11.08
C ASN A 267 -5.36 36.26 12.30
N GLU A 268 -5.98 36.77 13.36
CA GLU A 268 -6.23 36.03 14.60
C GLU A 268 -7.19 34.84 14.40
N ASP A 269 -8.06 34.85 13.39
CA ASP A 269 -9.00 33.76 13.12
C ASP A 269 -8.33 32.59 12.36
N SER A 270 -7.18 32.84 11.72
CA SER A 270 -6.41 31.81 11.01
C SER A 270 -5.75 30.84 12.01
N LEU A 271 -6.26 29.60 12.06
CA LEU A 271 -5.62 28.54 12.86
C LEU A 271 -4.19 28.29 12.38
N THR A 272 -3.98 28.31 11.06
CA THR A 272 -2.66 28.16 10.44
C THR A 272 -1.72 29.29 10.86
N GLY A 273 -2.18 30.55 10.81
CA GLY A 273 -1.44 31.72 11.28
C GLY A 273 -1.04 31.63 12.76
N GLN A 274 -1.92 31.12 13.61
CA GLN A 274 -1.62 30.89 15.04
C GLN A 274 -0.50 29.86 15.26
N TYR A 275 -0.41 28.81 14.43
CA TYR A 275 0.70 27.84 14.51
C TYR A 275 2.00 28.42 13.94
N LEU A 276 1.94 29.12 12.80
CA LEU A 276 3.12 29.71 12.15
C LEU A 276 3.73 30.88 12.94
N SER A 277 2.93 31.62 13.70
CA SER A 277 3.39 32.67 14.62
C SER A 277 3.90 32.14 15.96
N GLY A 278 3.64 30.86 16.26
CA GLY A 278 4.00 30.22 17.54
C GLY A 278 3.03 30.51 18.69
N VAL A 279 1.91 31.20 18.44
CA VAL A 279 0.82 31.35 19.44
C VAL A 279 0.29 29.99 19.86
N LYS A 280 0.14 29.07 18.90
CA LYS A 280 -0.10 27.64 19.13
C LYS A 280 1.14 26.84 18.75
N SER A 281 1.39 25.77 19.48
CA SER A 281 2.49 24.84 19.19
C SER A 281 2.18 23.45 19.71
N ILE A 282 2.85 22.45 19.14
CA ILE A 282 2.78 21.07 19.63
C ILE A 282 3.75 20.92 20.81
N ALA A 283 3.22 20.74 22.01
CA ALA A 283 4.01 20.67 23.22
C ALA A 283 4.95 19.43 23.21
N VAL A 284 6.23 19.67 23.47
CA VAL A 284 7.22 18.59 23.64
C VAL A 284 7.08 18.00 25.05
N PRO A 285 6.85 16.67 25.21
CA PRO A 285 6.68 16.08 26.53
C PRO A 285 7.90 16.29 27.43
N ALA A 286 7.69 16.83 28.63
CA ALA A 286 8.76 17.08 29.62
C ALA A 286 9.46 15.81 30.10
N SER A 287 8.79 14.65 30.02
CA SER A 287 9.38 13.35 30.35
C SER A 287 9.05 12.31 29.27
N ARG A 288 10.02 11.42 29.01
CA ARG A 288 9.88 10.33 28.03
C ARG A 288 9.66 9.00 28.74
N ARG A 289 8.79 8.17 28.17
CA ARG A 289 8.52 6.81 28.68
C ARG A 289 9.79 5.96 28.55
N LYS A 290 10.19 5.31 29.64
CA LYS A 290 11.38 4.46 29.70
C LYS A 290 11.19 3.06 29.06
N GLY A 291 9.96 2.71 28.69
CA GLY A 291 9.58 1.38 28.19
C GLY A 291 9.23 0.39 29.29
N HIS A 292 8.63 -0.74 28.90
CA HIS A 292 8.29 -1.82 29.82
C HIS A 292 9.54 -2.60 30.25
N MET A 293 9.58 -2.99 31.52
CA MET A 293 10.70 -3.73 32.10
C MET A 293 10.34 -5.20 32.33
N ALA A 294 11.34 -6.09 32.20
CA ALA A 294 11.33 -7.47 32.65
C ALA A 294 12.50 -7.64 33.63
N GLY A 295 12.23 -7.44 34.93
CA GLY A 295 13.27 -7.33 35.95
C GLY A 295 14.18 -6.13 35.70
N LYS A 296 15.48 -6.38 35.48
CA LYS A 296 16.49 -5.33 35.21
C LYS A 296 16.65 -4.97 33.72
N LYS A 297 16.01 -5.68 32.78
CA LYS A 297 16.13 -5.44 31.34
C LYS A 297 14.85 -4.85 30.76
N ARG A 298 14.96 -4.10 29.66
CA ARG A 298 13.79 -3.64 28.90
C ARG A 298 13.19 -4.81 28.12
N LYS A 299 11.86 -4.80 27.97
CA LYS A 299 11.16 -5.65 27.01
C LYS A 299 11.29 -5.02 25.64
N GLU A 300 11.92 -5.72 24.70
CA GLU A 300 12.24 -5.17 23.39
C GLU A 300 12.02 -6.23 22.32
N ILE A 301 11.60 -5.81 21.12
CA ILE A 301 11.64 -6.65 19.93
C ILE A 301 12.98 -6.40 19.24
N VAL A 302 13.76 -7.44 19.03
CA VAL A 302 15.10 -7.33 18.41
C VAL A 302 15.06 -7.93 17.02
N ILE A 303 15.44 -7.13 16.04
CA ILE A 303 15.66 -7.54 14.65
C ILE A 303 17.17 -7.78 14.51
N GLN A 304 17.58 -8.96 14.08
CA GLN A 304 18.98 -9.32 13.90
C GLN A 304 19.31 -9.55 12.43
N GLY A 305 20.34 -8.87 11.96
CA GLY A 305 20.96 -9.05 10.64
C GLY A 305 20.00 -8.94 9.46
N ALA A 306 19.18 -7.90 9.42
CA ALA A 306 18.29 -7.63 8.30
C ALA A 306 19.10 -7.21 7.06
N THR A 307 18.83 -7.88 5.94
CA THR A 307 19.56 -7.76 4.65
C THR A 307 18.64 -7.58 3.45
N GLY A 308 17.35 -7.30 3.70
CA GLY A 308 16.39 -7.01 2.63
C GLY A 308 16.73 -5.72 1.87
N ASN A 309 16.62 -5.76 0.55
CA ASN A 309 16.91 -4.64 -0.36
C ASN A 309 18.29 -4.01 -0.06
N ASN A 310 18.33 -2.76 0.40
CA ASN A 310 19.56 -2.02 0.68
C ASN A 310 19.96 -2.03 2.17
N LEU A 311 19.37 -2.91 2.99
CA LEU A 311 19.79 -3.08 4.40
C LEU A 311 21.11 -3.85 4.48
N ASN A 312 22.06 -3.31 5.25
CA ASN A 312 23.40 -3.88 5.40
C ASN A 312 23.57 -4.56 6.77
N ASP A 313 23.12 -5.82 6.89
CA ASP A 313 23.19 -6.64 8.13
C ASP A 313 22.68 -5.91 9.39
N VAL A 314 21.58 -5.16 9.23
CA VAL A 314 21.08 -4.24 10.25
C VAL A 314 20.54 -4.99 11.46
N THR A 315 21.06 -4.69 12.64
CA THR A 315 20.58 -5.20 13.92
C THR A 315 20.12 -4.04 14.80
N THR A 316 18.86 -4.10 15.27
CA THR A 316 18.28 -3.05 16.10
C THR A 316 17.22 -3.60 17.05
N ALA A 317 16.91 -2.85 18.10
CA ALA A 317 15.94 -3.20 19.12
C ALA A 317 14.87 -2.11 19.28
N ILE A 318 13.61 -2.53 19.43
CA ILE A 318 12.45 -1.65 19.58
C ILE A 318 11.88 -1.84 20.99
N PRO A 319 11.97 -0.82 21.87
CA PRO A 319 11.48 -0.94 23.24
C PRO A 319 9.96 -0.93 23.31
N LEU A 320 9.40 -1.96 23.94
CA LEU A 320 7.96 -2.10 24.13
C LEU A 320 7.42 -1.09 25.15
N GLY A 321 6.19 -0.64 24.96
CA GLY A 321 5.55 0.36 25.81
C GLY A 321 6.06 1.80 25.57
N THR A 322 6.66 2.06 24.41
CA THR A 322 7.14 3.39 24.01
C THR A 322 6.53 3.82 22.67
N MET A 323 6.58 5.13 22.38
CA MET A 323 6.35 5.66 21.04
C MET A 323 7.69 5.69 20.31
N THR A 324 7.95 4.70 19.45
CA THR A 324 9.21 4.58 18.70
C THR A 324 9.03 5.20 17.31
N GLY A 325 9.77 6.27 17.01
CA GLY A 325 9.84 6.85 15.67
C GLY A 325 10.99 6.27 14.87
N ILE A 326 10.72 5.77 13.66
CA ILE A 326 11.75 5.33 12.71
C ILE A 326 11.87 6.40 11.63
N THR A 327 12.96 7.15 11.68
CA THR A 327 13.23 8.29 10.80
C THR A 327 14.40 7.99 9.84
N GLY A 328 14.63 8.89 8.89
CA GLY A 328 15.66 8.79 7.86
C GLY A 328 15.16 9.25 6.50
N VAL A 329 16.08 9.50 5.58
CA VAL A 329 15.80 9.98 4.21
C VAL A 329 15.01 8.97 3.38
N SER A 330 14.35 9.41 2.32
CA SER A 330 13.68 8.51 1.38
C SER A 330 14.70 7.55 0.74
N GLY A 331 14.31 6.28 0.59
CA GLY A 331 15.22 5.23 0.13
C GLY A 331 16.14 4.63 1.21
N SER A 332 16.19 5.14 2.45
CA SER A 332 17.10 4.61 3.48
C SER A 332 16.78 3.21 4.03
N GLY A 333 15.75 2.54 3.50
CA GLY A 333 15.33 1.20 3.94
C GLY A 333 14.32 1.17 5.11
N LYS A 334 13.71 2.31 5.48
CA LYS A 334 12.70 2.38 6.57
C LYS A 334 11.58 1.34 6.40
N SER A 335 10.88 1.39 5.27
CA SER A 335 9.78 0.46 4.96
C SER A 335 10.24 -0.98 4.85
N THR A 336 11.46 -1.21 4.38
CA THR A 336 12.03 -2.57 4.31
C THR A 336 12.31 -3.14 5.69
N LEU A 337 12.82 -2.32 6.62
CA LEU A 337 13.04 -2.72 8.00
C LEU A 337 11.70 -2.93 8.74
N THR A 338 10.76 -2.00 8.61
CA THR A 338 9.52 -1.99 9.40
C THR A 338 8.44 -2.90 8.84
N ILE A 339 8.13 -2.80 7.55
CA ILE A 339 7.02 -3.52 6.93
C ILE A 339 7.51 -4.85 6.37
N ASP A 340 8.51 -4.82 5.48
CA ASP A 340 8.93 -6.04 4.77
C ASP A 340 9.65 -7.04 5.68
N THR A 341 10.37 -6.57 6.70
CA THR A 341 11.12 -7.43 7.64
C THR A 341 10.35 -7.64 8.94
N LEU A 342 10.19 -6.59 9.75
CA LEU A 342 9.63 -6.69 11.09
C LEU A 342 8.16 -7.12 11.08
N TYR A 343 7.27 -6.35 10.46
CA TYR A 343 5.84 -6.64 10.46
C TYR A 343 5.54 -8.01 9.87
N ARG A 344 6.05 -8.32 8.67
CA ARG A 344 5.85 -9.64 8.05
C ARG A 344 6.42 -10.77 8.89
N GLY A 345 7.60 -10.58 9.50
CA GLY A 345 8.24 -11.59 10.34
C GLY A 345 7.45 -11.87 11.62
N VAL A 346 6.94 -10.83 12.27
CA VAL A 346 6.09 -10.92 13.46
C VAL A 346 4.72 -11.50 13.10
N ALA A 347 4.07 -11.00 12.05
CA ALA A 347 2.74 -11.43 11.61
C ALA A 347 2.73 -12.89 11.16
N ARG A 348 3.83 -13.38 10.56
CA ARG A 348 3.97 -14.79 10.22
C ARG A 348 4.01 -15.70 11.45
N LYS A 349 4.64 -15.25 12.54
CA LYS A 349 4.75 -16.01 13.78
C LYS A 349 3.50 -15.91 14.67
N LEU A 350 2.88 -14.74 14.77
CA LEU A 350 1.78 -14.47 15.71
C LEU A 350 0.38 -14.51 15.06
N ASN A 351 0.25 -14.04 13.81
CA ASN A 351 -1.05 -13.92 13.13
C ASN A 351 -1.27 -15.03 12.07
N ASN A 352 -0.39 -16.04 11.99
CA ASN A 352 -0.37 -17.05 10.92
C ASN A 352 -0.39 -16.45 9.50
N ASN A 353 0.18 -15.25 9.33
CA ASN A 353 0.29 -14.62 8.02
C ASN A 353 1.26 -15.42 7.13
N ARG A 354 0.95 -15.55 5.84
CA ARG A 354 1.73 -16.33 4.87
C ARG A 354 2.78 -15.50 4.13
N ASN A 355 2.77 -14.18 4.30
CA ASN A 355 3.73 -13.29 3.65
C ASN A 355 5.16 -13.62 4.11
N ILE A 356 6.06 -13.72 3.13
CA ILE A 356 7.47 -14.00 3.38
C ILE A 356 8.15 -12.69 3.81
N PRO A 357 8.78 -12.63 5.00
CA PRO A 357 9.56 -11.48 5.40
C PRO A 357 10.82 -11.36 4.55
N ALA A 358 11.32 -10.15 4.38
CA ALA A 358 12.62 -9.92 3.75
C ALA A 358 13.75 -10.62 4.53
N PRO A 359 14.88 -10.94 3.87
CA PRO A 359 16.00 -11.65 4.49
C PRO A 359 16.48 -11.03 5.81
N HIS A 360 16.58 -11.86 6.85
CA HIS A 360 17.09 -11.50 8.17
C HIS A 360 17.57 -12.75 8.92
N LYS A 361 18.42 -12.59 9.94
CA LYS A 361 18.92 -13.71 10.76
C LYS A 361 17.86 -14.19 11.76
N ALA A 362 17.31 -13.29 12.56
CA ALA A 362 16.29 -13.63 13.55
C ALA A 362 15.47 -12.40 14.00
N ILE A 363 14.26 -12.68 14.51
CA ILE A 363 13.45 -11.71 15.28
C ILE A 363 13.09 -12.37 16.61
N SER A 364 13.48 -11.73 17.72
CA SER A 364 13.28 -12.18 19.11
C SER A 364 12.51 -11.15 19.94
N GLY A 365 12.04 -11.54 21.14
CA GLY A 365 11.21 -10.69 22.00
C GLY A 365 9.72 -10.73 21.65
N LEU A 366 9.30 -11.76 20.91
CA LEU A 366 7.91 -11.94 20.47
C LEU A 366 7.02 -12.52 21.57
N GLU A 367 7.63 -13.16 22.58
CA GLU A 367 6.96 -13.65 23.78
C GLU A 367 6.31 -12.53 24.62
N PHE A 368 6.63 -11.26 24.33
CA PHE A 368 6.08 -10.10 25.04
C PHE A 368 4.86 -9.48 24.35
N ILE A 369 4.45 -9.99 23.19
CA ILE A 369 3.33 -9.44 22.40
C ILE A 369 2.41 -10.56 21.89
N ASP A 370 1.10 -10.31 21.89
CA ASP A 370 0.11 -11.30 21.45
C ASP A 370 -0.22 -11.18 19.96
N LYS A 371 -0.22 -9.96 19.43
CA LYS A 371 -0.55 -9.66 18.02
C LYS A 371 0.20 -8.45 17.51
N VAL A 372 0.35 -8.38 16.19
CA VAL A 372 0.79 -7.18 15.47
C VAL A 372 -0.32 -6.68 14.55
N VAL A 373 -0.47 -5.36 14.44
CA VAL A 373 -1.40 -4.70 13.51
C VAL A 373 -0.59 -3.74 12.65
N ASP A 374 -0.79 -3.84 11.35
CA ASP A 374 -0.32 -2.85 10.39
C ASP A 374 -1.51 -1.97 10.02
N ILE A 375 -1.33 -0.66 10.13
CA ILE A 375 -2.30 0.35 9.71
C ILE A 375 -1.63 1.07 8.56
N ASP A 376 -1.97 0.65 7.34
CA ASP A 376 -1.34 1.14 6.13
C ASP A 376 -2.11 2.32 5.52
N GLN A 377 -1.56 2.86 4.43
CA GLN A 377 -2.17 3.93 3.64
C GLN A 377 -2.99 3.38 2.46
N SER A 378 -3.29 2.08 2.46
CA SER A 378 -4.08 1.50 1.37
C SER A 378 -5.52 2.02 1.48
N PRO A 379 -6.19 2.29 0.34
CA PRO A 379 -7.59 2.70 0.37
C PRO A 379 -8.45 1.68 1.12
N ILE A 380 -9.29 2.16 2.05
CA ILE A 380 -10.24 1.38 2.86
C ILE A 380 -11.07 0.41 2.00
N GLY A 381 -11.38 0.80 0.77
CA GLY A 381 -11.83 -0.11 -0.27
C GLY A 381 -11.74 0.51 -1.64
N ARG A 382 -11.80 -0.34 -2.67
CA ARG A 382 -11.77 0.06 -4.08
C ARG A 382 -13.16 0.17 -4.70
N THR A 383 -14.21 0.07 -3.89
CA THR A 383 -15.61 0.11 -4.33
C THR A 383 -16.42 1.05 -3.44
N PRO A 384 -17.52 1.65 -3.95
CA PRO A 384 -18.41 2.51 -3.15
C PRO A 384 -19.10 1.81 -1.95
N ARG A 385 -18.93 0.49 -1.82
CA ARG A 385 -19.49 -0.33 -0.75
C ARG A 385 -18.71 -0.23 0.54
N SER A 386 -17.41 0.04 0.46
CA SER A 386 -16.58 0.27 1.64
C SER A 386 -16.75 1.70 2.08
N ASN A 387 -17.29 1.89 3.28
CA ASN A 387 -17.46 3.18 3.93
C ASN A 387 -17.07 3.08 5.41
N PRO A 388 -16.92 4.20 6.14
CA PRO A 388 -16.50 4.18 7.55
C PRO A 388 -17.36 3.27 8.43
N ALA A 389 -18.68 3.25 8.24
CA ALA A 389 -19.59 2.43 9.02
C ALA A 389 -19.38 0.92 8.80
N THR A 390 -19.14 0.50 7.57
CA THR A 390 -18.84 -0.91 7.25
C THR A 390 -17.45 -1.33 7.69
N TYR A 391 -16.45 -0.46 7.53
CA TYR A 391 -15.06 -0.78 7.85
C TYR A 391 -14.81 -0.89 9.36
N THR A 392 -15.39 0.02 10.14
CA THR A 392 -15.32 -0.03 11.62
C THR A 392 -16.19 -1.13 12.23
N GLY A 393 -17.09 -1.72 11.43
CA GLY A 393 -18.09 -2.68 11.91
C GLY A 393 -19.31 -2.04 12.58
N ALA A 394 -19.36 -0.71 12.70
CA ALA A 394 -20.47 0.03 13.31
C ALA A 394 -21.81 -0.20 12.60
N PHE A 395 -21.80 -0.55 11.30
CA PHE A 395 -23.03 -0.73 10.55
C PHE A 395 -23.82 -1.98 10.92
N THR A 396 -23.18 -3.01 11.50
CA THR A 396 -23.89 -4.22 11.95
C THR A 396 -24.87 -3.94 13.09
N PRO A 397 -24.45 -3.36 14.24
CA PRO A 397 -25.38 -3.04 15.32
C PRO A 397 -26.46 -2.04 14.88
N ILE A 398 -26.15 -1.10 13.98
CA ILE A 398 -27.16 -0.18 13.42
C ILE A 398 -28.24 -0.96 12.65
N ARG A 399 -27.88 -1.94 11.83
CA ARG A 399 -28.86 -2.77 11.10
C ARG A 399 -29.67 -3.66 12.03
N ASP A 400 -29.05 -4.20 13.07
CA ASP A 400 -29.72 -5.01 14.09
C ASP A 400 -30.77 -4.16 14.84
N TRP A 401 -30.44 -2.91 15.14
CA TRP A 401 -31.36 -1.95 15.73
C TRP A 401 -32.58 -1.70 14.83
N PHE A 402 -32.36 -1.44 13.53
CA PHE A 402 -33.46 -1.23 12.57
C PHE A 402 -34.36 -2.45 12.41
N ALA A 403 -33.78 -3.66 12.42
CA ALA A 403 -34.56 -4.90 12.43
C ALA A 403 -35.36 -5.10 13.74
N GLY A 404 -34.90 -4.48 14.83
CA GLY A 404 -35.55 -4.51 16.14
C GLY A 404 -36.83 -3.65 16.24
N LEU A 405 -37.02 -2.68 15.35
CA LEU A 405 -38.13 -1.73 15.38
C LEU A 405 -39.49 -2.42 15.17
N PRO A 406 -40.58 -1.95 15.82
CA PRO A 406 -41.91 -2.55 15.69
C PRO A 406 -42.39 -2.67 14.24
N GLU A 407 -42.18 -1.61 13.44
CA GLU A 407 -42.55 -1.55 12.02
C GLU A 407 -41.78 -2.58 11.18
N ALA A 408 -40.48 -2.73 11.45
CA ALA A 408 -39.64 -3.71 10.79
C ALA A 408 -40.05 -5.14 11.15
N LYS A 409 -40.33 -5.39 12.44
CA LYS A 409 -40.83 -6.69 12.93
C LYS A 409 -42.18 -7.06 12.33
N ALA A 410 -43.11 -6.11 12.24
CA ALA A 410 -44.42 -6.33 11.63
C ALA A 410 -44.32 -6.72 10.15
N ARG A 411 -43.34 -6.19 9.42
CA ARG A 411 -43.05 -6.53 8.01
C ARG A 411 -42.12 -7.75 7.85
N GLY A 412 -41.70 -8.38 8.95
CA GLY A 412 -40.76 -9.51 8.92
C GLY A 412 -39.35 -9.16 8.45
N TYR A 413 -38.96 -7.89 8.52
CA TYR A 413 -37.64 -7.43 8.08
C TYR A 413 -36.55 -7.86 9.07
N LYS A 414 -35.48 -8.41 8.52
CA LYS A 414 -34.28 -8.85 9.24
C LYS A 414 -33.12 -7.89 8.98
N PRO A 415 -32.00 -7.97 9.72
CA PRO A 415 -30.83 -7.09 9.50
C PRO A 415 -30.27 -7.12 8.06
N GLY A 416 -30.53 -8.20 7.31
CA GLY A 416 -30.21 -8.31 5.89
C GLY A 416 -30.98 -7.34 4.99
N ARG A 417 -32.22 -6.97 5.33
CA ARG A 417 -33.02 -5.98 4.58
C ARG A 417 -32.34 -4.61 4.59
N PHE A 418 -31.74 -4.23 5.71
CA PHE A 418 -31.04 -2.96 5.90
C PHE A 418 -29.58 -3.02 5.45
N SER A 419 -29.14 -4.09 4.78
CA SER A 419 -27.81 -4.17 4.19
C SER A 419 -27.84 -3.80 2.72
N PHE A 420 -27.13 -2.75 2.33
CA PHE A 420 -26.98 -2.39 0.92
C PHE A 420 -26.15 -3.45 0.13
N ASN A 421 -25.43 -4.33 0.81
CA ASN A 421 -24.64 -5.40 0.18
C ASN A 421 -25.47 -6.65 -0.19
N VAL A 422 -26.69 -6.79 0.32
CA VAL A 422 -27.52 -8.01 0.19
C VAL A 422 -28.78 -7.70 -0.60
N LYS A 423 -29.21 -8.65 -1.45
CA LYS A 423 -30.49 -8.57 -2.16
C LYS A 423 -31.65 -8.54 -1.16
N GLY A 424 -32.66 -7.72 -1.44
CA GLY A 424 -33.85 -7.61 -0.62
C GLY A 424 -34.27 -6.17 -0.41
N GLY A 425 -33.50 -5.39 0.34
CA GLY A 425 -33.83 -3.99 0.64
C GLY A 425 -33.02 -2.94 -0.12
N ARG A 426 -31.90 -3.33 -0.73
CA ARG A 426 -31.09 -2.44 -1.55
C ARG A 426 -31.81 -2.00 -2.83
N CYS A 427 -31.35 -0.92 -3.43
CA CYS A 427 -31.75 -0.56 -4.79
C CYS A 427 -31.11 -1.54 -5.78
N GLU A 428 -31.93 -2.16 -6.63
CA GLU A 428 -31.44 -3.13 -7.62
C GLU A 428 -30.83 -2.47 -8.87
N ALA A 429 -31.14 -1.21 -9.17
CA ALA A 429 -30.54 -0.50 -10.30
C ALA A 429 -29.03 -0.27 -10.11
N CYS A 430 -28.63 0.20 -8.93
CA CYS A 430 -27.22 0.39 -8.56
C CYS A 430 -26.64 -0.76 -7.72
N GLN A 431 -27.39 -1.85 -7.54
CA GLN A 431 -27.01 -2.99 -6.70
C GLN A 431 -26.54 -2.60 -5.28
N GLY A 432 -27.08 -1.51 -4.74
CA GLY A 432 -26.77 -0.97 -3.41
C GLY A 432 -25.63 0.05 -3.33
N ASP A 433 -24.95 0.34 -4.44
CA ASP A 433 -23.80 1.26 -4.43
C ASP A 433 -24.24 2.73 -4.29
N GLY A 434 -25.47 3.06 -4.70
CA GLY A 434 -26.00 4.43 -4.77
C GLY A 434 -25.45 5.24 -5.95
N LEU A 435 -24.40 4.73 -6.59
CA LEU A 435 -23.73 5.32 -7.73
C LEU A 435 -23.71 4.30 -8.89
N ILE A 436 -23.67 4.80 -10.12
CA ILE A 436 -23.43 4.02 -11.33
C ILE A 436 -22.07 4.42 -11.87
N LYS A 437 -21.22 3.42 -12.12
CA LYS A 437 -19.90 3.62 -12.72
C LYS A 437 -20.06 3.78 -14.23
N ILE A 438 -19.57 4.88 -14.78
CA ILE A 438 -19.47 5.12 -16.22
C ILE A 438 -18.01 4.88 -16.64
N GLU A 439 -17.81 3.90 -17.51
CA GLU A 439 -16.49 3.61 -18.06
C GLU A 439 -16.12 4.65 -19.12
N MET A 440 -14.92 5.22 -18.97
CA MET A 440 -14.36 6.21 -19.86
C MET A 440 -13.14 5.64 -20.59
N HIS A 441 -13.00 5.93 -21.88
CA HIS A 441 -11.92 5.32 -22.67
C HIS A 441 -10.52 5.88 -22.37
N PHE A 442 -10.42 7.18 -22.04
CA PHE A 442 -9.14 7.90 -21.87
C PHE A 442 -9.04 8.69 -20.57
N LEU A 443 -10.18 8.92 -19.91
CA LEU A 443 -10.25 9.59 -18.62
C LEU A 443 -10.49 8.54 -17.52
N PRO A 444 -10.17 8.86 -16.26
CA PRO A 444 -10.58 8.02 -15.14
C PRO A 444 -12.10 7.80 -15.15
N ASP A 445 -12.52 6.58 -14.82
CA ASP A 445 -13.94 6.25 -14.70
C ASP A 445 -14.62 7.19 -13.70
N VAL A 446 -15.84 7.60 -14.03
CA VAL A 446 -16.62 8.52 -13.18
C VAL A 446 -17.81 7.80 -12.57
N TYR A 447 -18.16 8.20 -11.36
CA TYR A 447 -19.35 7.72 -10.67
C TYR A 447 -20.43 8.79 -10.75
N VAL A 448 -21.59 8.42 -11.27
CA VAL A 448 -22.78 9.28 -11.29
C VAL A 448 -23.80 8.77 -10.27
N GLN A 449 -24.59 9.68 -9.72
CA GLN A 449 -25.68 9.32 -8.82
C GLN A 449 -26.68 8.41 -9.54
N CYS A 450 -27.11 7.34 -8.87
CA CYS A 450 -28.17 6.49 -9.40
C CYS A 450 -29.49 7.26 -9.46
N ASP A 451 -30.07 7.33 -10.65
CA ASP A 451 -31.35 7.96 -10.98
C ASP A 451 -32.56 7.30 -10.30
N VAL A 452 -32.51 5.99 -10.05
CA VAL A 452 -33.64 5.26 -9.41
C VAL A 452 -33.74 5.50 -7.91
N CYS A 453 -32.62 5.47 -7.18
CA CYS A 453 -32.63 5.67 -5.72
C CYS A 453 -32.16 7.06 -5.28
N MET A 454 -31.77 7.92 -6.22
CA MET A 454 -31.20 9.24 -5.93
C MET A 454 -30.05 9.16 -4.91
N GLY A 455 -29.18 8.15 -5.05
CA GLY A 455 -28.05 7.94 -4.13
C GLY A 455 -28.40 7.28 -2.78
N LYS A 456 -29.69 7.08 -2.45
CA LYS A 456 -30.12 6.54 -1.15
C LYS A 456 -29.81 5.05 -0.93
N ARG A 457 -29.24 4.34 -1.91
CA ARG A 457 -28.79 2.92 -1.85
C ARG A 457 -29.87 1.86 -1.60
N TYR A 458 -31.07 2.23 -1.18
CA TYR A 458 -32.17 1.33 -0.82
C TYR A 458 -33.41 1.54 -1.70
N ASN A 459 -34.29 0.54 -1.74
CA ASN A 459 -35.62 0.69 -2.30
C ASN A 459 -36.55 1.47 -1.34
N ARG A 460 -37.64 1.98 -1.90
CA ARG A 460 -38.59 2.84 -1.17
C ARG A 460 -39.16 2.16 0.07
N GLU A 461 -39.51 0.88 -0.02
CA GLU A 461 -40.15 0.13 1.07
C GLU A 461 -39.21 -0.05 2.28
N THR A 462 -37.89 -0.08 2.05
CA THR A 462 -36.90 -0.16 3.14
C THR A 462 -36.70 1.18 3.84
N LEU A 463 -36.79 2.28 3.08
CA LEU A 463 -36.64 3.64 3.61
C LEU A 463 -37.85 4.13 4.42
N GLU A 464 -38.99 3.42 4.33
CA GLU A 464 -40.16 3.70 5.16
C GLU A 464 -39.94 3.40 6.65
N ILE A 465 -39.02 2.49 6.98
CA ILE A 465 -38.68 2.18 8.36
C ILE A 465 -37.82 3.30 8.91
N LYS A 466 -38.28 3.95 9.99
CA LYS A 466 -37.62 5.12 10.57
C LYS A 466 -37.31 4.92 12.04
N PHE A 467 -36.12 5.34 12.44
CA PHE A 467 -35.75 5.49 13.84
C PHE A 467 -35.59 6.99 14.14
N LYS A 468 -36.30 7.50 15.15
CA LYS A 468 -36.35 8.94 15.48
C LYS A 468 -36.58 9.82 14.23
N GLY A 469 -37.46 9.39 13.33
CA GLY A 469 -37.80 10.10 12.09
C GLY A 469 -36.80 9.98 10.94
N LYS A 470 -35.68 9.26 11.12
CA LYS A 470 -34.61 9.08 10.13
C LYS A 470 -34.61 7.65 9.59
N SER A 471 -34.53 7.49 8.27
CA SER A 471 -34.37 6.18 7.64
C SER A 471 -32.94 5.67 7.77
N ILE A 472 -32.69 4.41 7.39
CA ILE A 472 -31.34 3.84 7.38
C ILE A 472 -30.39 4.63 6.46
N SER A 473 -30.89 5.18 5.35
CA SER A 473 -30.07 6.02 4.47
C SER A 473 -29.76 7.36 5.11
N ASP A 474 -30.73 7.97 5.82
CA ASP A 474 -30.50 9.26 6.46
C ASP A 474 -29.47 9.16 7.59
N ILE A 475 -29.36 7.99 8.23
CA ILE A 475 -28.30 7.71 9.23
C ILE A 475 -26.93 7.54 8.55
N LEU A 476 -26.89 6.93 7.37
CA LEU A 476 -25.64 6.81 6.60
C LEU A 476 -25.18 8.15 6.01
N ASP A 477 -26.10 9.10 5.84
CA ASP A 477 -25.82 10.46 5.36
C ASP A 477 -25.36 11.40 6.50
N MET A 478 -25.48 11.01 7.77
CA MET A 478 -25.03 11.82 8.92
C MET A 478 -23.51 11.93 9.00
N THR A 479 -23.03 13.04 9.53
CA THR A 479 -21.64 13.13 9.99
C THR A 479 -21.41 12.18 11.18
N VAL A 480 -20.15 11.81 11.44
CA VAL A 480 -19.83 10.97 12.60
C VAL A 480 -20.19 11.67 13.93
N GLU A 481 -20.06 13.00 13.97
CA GLU A 481 -20.44 13.82 15.13
C GLU A 481 -21.95 13.78 15.37
N GLU A 482 -22.75 14.02 14.32
CA GLU A 482 -24.21 13.90 14.39
C GLU A 482 -24.64 12.50 14.80
N ALA A 483 -24.04 11.47 14.21
CA ALA A 483 -24.35 10.08 14.53
C ALA A 483 -24.01 9.75 16.00
N ALA A 484 -22.86 10.20 16.50
CA ALA A 484 -22.47 10.00 17.90
C ALA A 484 -23.49 10.63 18.86
N ALA A 485 -23.94 11.85 18.60
CA ALA A 485 -25.00 12.50 19.39
C ALA A 485 -26.35 11.79 19.25
N PHE A 486 -26.72 11.39 18.03
CA PHE A 486 -28.00 10.73 17.72
C PHE A 486 -28.15 9.38 18.44
N PHE A 487 -27.05 8.63 18.54
CA PHE A 487 -26.96 7.33 19.22
C PHE A 487 -26.57 7.42 20.70
N ALA A 488 -26.21 8.59 21.25
CA ALA A 488 -25.78 8.74 22.64
C ALA A 488 -26.82 8.27 23.68
N ALA A 489 -28.11 8.34 23.34
CA ALA A 489 -29.21 7.89 24.20
C ALA A 489 -29.63 6.42 23.95
N VAL A 490 -28.87 5.67 23.16
CA VAL A 490 -29.05 4.23 22.97
C VAL A 490 -28.16 3.53 24.02
N PRO A 491 -28.74 2.73 24.95
CA PRO A 491 -28.00 2.11 26.06
C PRO A 491 -26.84 1.21 25.65
#